data_AF-A0A3D0ZBP9-F1
#
_entry.id   AF-A0A3D0ZBP9-F1
#
_cell.length_a   1.000
_cell.length_b   1.000
_cell.length_c   1.000
_cell.angle_alpha   90.00
_cell.angle_beta   90.00
_cell.angle_gamma   90.00
#
_symmetry.space_group_name_H-M   'P 1'
#
loop_
_entity.id
_entity.type
_entity.pdbx_description
1 polymer ?
#
loop_
_entity_poly.entity_id
_entity_poly.type
_entity_poly.pdbx_seq_one_letter_code
_entity_poly.pdbx_strand_id
1 'polypeptide(L)'
;TFSAEYPDSKWNVPVIAVAYSAAAGVALSRIFSGSHFLTDVFTGAAIGSLYGWVIPLLHKKQNNESAISMNFTGNGFIVSLKY
;
A
#
# COMPACT_ATOMS: atom_id res chain seq x y z
N THR A 1 -3.58 6.53 -1.78
CA THR A 1 -2.76 6.85 -0.59
C THR A 1 -2.81 8.35 -0.35
N PHE A 2 -2.55 8.85 0.87
CA PHE A 2 -2.67 10.29 1.20
C PHE A 2 -1.91 11.20 0.22
N SER A 3 -0.68 10.81 -0.15
CA SER A 3 0.12 11.51 -1.16
C SER A 3 -0.46 11.52 -2.56
N ALA A 4 -1.28 10.52 -2.92
CA ALA A 4 -1.90 10.42 -4.23
C ALA A 4 -3.21 11.20 -4.32
N GLU A 5 -3.89 11.39 -3.18
CA GLU A 5 -5.15 12.15 -3.10
C GLU A 5 -4.89 13.66 -2.88
N TYR A 6 -3.84 14.00 -2.12
CA TYR A 6 -3.50 15.38 -1.77
C TYR A 6 -2.03 15.70 -2.09
N PRO A 7 -1.65 15.75 -3.39
CA PRO A 7 -0.27 15.96 -3.80
C PRO A 7 0.28 17.34 -3.40
N ASP A 8 -0.54 18.39 -3.44
CA ASP A 8 -0.13 19.77 -3.11
C ASP A 8 -0.18 20.08 -1.61
N SER A 9 -0.55 19.11 -0.76
CA SER A 9 -0.63 19.33 0.67
C SER A 9 0.76 19.36 1.30
N LYS A 10 1.11 20.49 1.91
CA LYS A 10 2.35 20.66 2.70
C LYS A 10 2.46 19.64 3.85
N TRP A 11 1.32 19.04 4.26
CA TRP A 11 1.26 18.03 5.32
C TRP A 11 1.55 16.60 4.84
N ASN A 12 1.77 16.38 3.55
CA ASN A 12 2.06 15.06 3.01
C ASN A 12 3.31 14.41 3.65
N VAL A 13 4.43 15.15 3.64
CA VAL A 13 5.69 14.69 4.22
C VAL A 13 5.59 14.40 5.74
N PRO A 14 5.07 15.30 6.58
CA PRO A 14 4.97 15.01 8.02
C PRO A 14 3.98 13.89 8.34
N VAL A 15 2.85 13.78 7.64
CA VAL A 15 1.89 12.67 7.85
C VAL A 15 2.55 11.32 7.53
N ILE A 16 3.28 11.24 6.43
CA ILE A 16 4.02 10.03 6.06
C ILE A 16 5.10 9.70 7.10
N ALA A 17 5.87 10.71 7.54
CA ALA A 17 6.93 10.51 8.52
C ALA A 17 6.39 9.99 9.87
N VAL A 18 5.27 10.55 10.34
CA VAL A 18 4.61 10.10 11.58
C VAL A 18 4.09 8.68 11.43
N ALA A 19 3.47 8.35 10.30
CA ALA A 19 2.97 7.00 10.04
C ALA A 19 4.09 5.95 10.05
N TYR A 20 5.21 6.22 9.37
CA TYR A 20 6.36 5.30 9.38
C TYR A 20 7.02 5.22 10.76
N SER A 21 7.10 6.32 11.50
CA SER A 21 7.66 6.33 12.86
C SER A 21 6.82 5.49 13.82
N ALA A 22 5.49 5.59 13.74
CA ALA A 22 4.59 4.76 14.53
C ALA A 22 4.71 3.27 14.17
N ALA A 23 4.76 2.94 12.88
CA ALA A 23 4.97 1.57 12.41
C ALA A 23 6.31 0.99 12.90
N ALA A 24 7.39 1.77 12.82
CA ALA A 24 8.70 1.39 13.35
C ALA A 24 8.67 1.20 14.87
N GLY A 25 7.96 2.06 15.61
CA GLY A 25 7.78 1.90 17.05
C GLY A 25 7.11 0.58 17.44
N VAL A 26 6.07 0.18 16.71
CA VAL A 26 5.40 -1.13 16.93
C VAL A 26 6.29 -2.30 16.52
N ALA A 27 7.05 -2.16 15.43
CA ALA A 27 8.02 -3.17 15.01
C ALA A 27 9.10 -3.39 16.07
N LEU A 28 9.68 -2.31 16.59
CA LEU A 28 10.69 -2.36 17.64
C LEU A 28 10.12 -2.96 18.92
N SER A 29 8.91 -2.56 19.35
CA SER A 29 8.32 -3.10 20.58
C SER A 29 8.13 -4.63 20.52
N ARG A 30 7.78 -5.18 19.35
CA ARG A 30 7.66 -6.63 19.14
C ARG A 30 9.00 -7.36 19.13
N ILE A 31 10.05 -6.72 18.63
CA ILE A 31 11.42 -7.27 18.67
C ILE A 31 11.92 -7.26 20.12
N PHE A 32 11.76 -6.14 20.83
CA PHE A 32 12.19 -5.99 22.22
C PHE A 32 11.41 -6.86 23.20
N SER A 33 10.14 -7.19 22.93
CA SER A 33 9.39 -8.16 23.75
C SER A 33 9.81 -9.61 23.51
N GLY A 34 10.77 -9.86 22.60
CA GLY A 34 11.23 -11.20 22.24
C GLY A 34 10.16 -12.05 21.55
N SER A 35 9.05 -11.43 21.10
CA SER A 35 7.90 -12.16 20.56
C SER A 35 7.97 -12.43 19.06
N HIS A 36 8.81 -11.72 18.31
CA HIS A 36 9.02 -11.94 16.87
C HIS A 36 10.48 -11.70 16.49
N PHE A 37 11.02 -12.52 15.59
CA PHE A 37 12.34 -12.29 15.02
C PHE A 37 12.31 -11.09 14.07
N LEU A 38 13.46 -10.44 13.93
CA LEU A 38 13.61 -9.30 13.03
C LEU A 38 13.22 -9.66 11.59
N THR A 39 13.51 -10.89 11.15
CA THR A 39 13.12 -11.44 9.84
C THR A 39 11.62 -11.44 9.61
N ASP A 40 10.82 -11.73 10.65
CA ASP A 40 9.36 -11.83 10.54
C ASP A 40 8.75 -10.44 10.39
N VAL A 41 9.32 -9.45 11.09
CA VAL A 41 8.90 -8.05 11.00
C VAL A 41 9.26 -7.46 9.64
N PHE A 42 10.46 -7.72 9.12
CA PHE A 42 10.86 -7.26 7.78
C PHE A 42 10.02 -7.91 6.67
N THR A 43 9.77 -9.22 6.77
CA THR A 43 8.94 -9.93 5.79
C THR A 43 7.50 -9.41 5.83
N GLY A 44 6.94 -9.22 7.03
CA GLY A 44 5.62 -8.63 7.21
C GLY A 44 5.53 -7.20 6.67
N ALA A 45 6.57 -6.38 6.86
CA ALA A 45 6.65 -5.04 6.30
C ALA A 45 6.71 -5.07 4.76
N ALA A 46 7.53 -5.94 4.17
CA ALA A 46 7.65 -6.08 2.72
C ALA A 46 6.31 -6.50 2.08
N ILE A 47 5.65 -7.51 2.67
CA ILE A 47 4.33 -7.98 2.23
C ILE A 47 3.28 -6.88 2.42
N GLY A 48 3.29 -6.20 3.57
CA GLY A 48 2.38 -5.09 3.87
C GLY A 48 2.54 -3.91 2.90
N SER A 49 3.77 -3.54 2.55
CA SER A 49 4.06 -2.53 1.54
C SER A 49 3.57 -2.93 0.16
N LEU A 50 3.74 -4.20 -0.23
CA LEU A 50 3.24 -4.72 -1.50
C LEU A 50 1.72 -4.58 -1.59
N TYR A 51 0.98 -5.05 -0.58
CA TYR A 51 -0.49 -4.91 -0.57
C TYR A 51 -0.94 -3.45 -0.42
N GLY A 52 -0.21 -2.63 0.35
CA GLY A 52 -0.45 -1.20 0.49
C GLY A 52 -0.29 -0.42 -0.82
N TRP A 53 0.43 -0.96 -1.81
CA TRP A 53 0.53 -0.42 -3.16
C TRP A 53 -0.48 -1.04 -4.13
N VAL A 54 -0.63 -2.37 -4.11
CA VAL A 54 -1.53 -3.11 -5.01
C VAL A 54 -3.00 -2.76 -4.78
N ILE A 55 -3.44 -2.68 -3.52
CA ILE A 55 -4.86 -2.46 -3.21
C ILE A 55 -5.34 -1.06 -3.66
N PRO A 56 -4.62 0.05 -3.41
CA PRO A 56 -5.00 1.36 -3.94
C PRO A 56 -4.94 1.44 -5.46
N LEU A 57 -4.03 0.71 -6.12
CA LEU A 57 -4.02 0.60 -7.58
C LEU A 57 -5.29 -0.06 -8.10
N LEU A 58 -5.73 -1.16 -7.48
CA LEU A 58 -6.98 -1.83 -7.82
C LEU A 58 -8.22 -0.96 -7.54
N HIS A 59 -8.20 -0.17 -6.45
CA HIS A 59 -9.28 0.75 -6.11
C HIS A 59 -9.25 2.08 -6.88
N LYS A 60 -8.20 2.35 -7.67
CA LYS A 60 -8.12 3.57 -8.47
C LYS A 60 -9.14 3.46 -9.61
N LYS A 61 -10.26 4.17 -9.46
CA LYS A 61 -11.34 4.21 -10.44
C LYS A 61 -10.77 4.54 -11.82
N GLN A 62 -11.00 3.67 -12.80
CA GLN A 62 -10.67 3.96 -14.19
C GLN A 62 -11.41 5.23 -14.62
N ASN A 63 -10.70 6.34 -14.77
CA ASN A 63 -11.13 7.36 -15.72
C ASN A 63 -11.13 6.67 -17.10
N ASN A 64 -12.26 6.81 -17.80
CA ASN A 64 -12.65 6.10 -19.01
C ASN A 64 -11.77 6.42 -20.25
N GLU A 65 -10.44 6.46 -20.13
CA GLU A 65 -9.50 6.73 -21.23
C GLU A 65 -8.18 5.93 -21.14
N SER A 66 -8.16 4.80 -20.42
CA SER A 66 -6.99 3.90 -20.44
C SER A 66 -7.31 2.64 -21.24
N ALA A 67 -6.57 2.43 -22.33
CA ALA A 67 -6.71 1.34 -23.31
C ALA A 67 -6.58 -0.09 -22.73
N ILE A 68 -6.31 -0.23 -21.43
CA ILE A 68 -6.15 -1.50 -20.73
C ILE A 68 -6.95 -1.43 -19.43
N SER A 69 -8.01 -2.24 -19.31
CA SER A 69 -8.78 -2.42 -18.09
C SER A 69 -8.53 -3.81 -17.50
N MET A 70 -8.31 -3.88 -16.19
CA MET A 70 -8.15 -5.14 -15.46
C MET A 70 -9.22 -5.17 -14.38
N ASN A 71 -10.28 -5.95 -14.61
CA ASN A 71 -11.39 -6.08 -13.68
C ASN A 71 -11.26 -7.42 -12.93
N PHE A 72 -11.20 -7.34 -11.60
CA PHE A 72 -11.14 -8.52 -10.73
C PHE A 72 -12.55 -8.88 -10.30
N THR A 73 -13.12 -9.92 -10.93
CA THR A 73 -14.41 -10.49 -10.55
C THR A 73 -14.15 -11.64 -9.58
N GLY A 74 -15.03 -11.90 -8.62
CA GLY A 74 -14.83 -12.92 -7.56
C GLY A 74 -14.49 -14.36 -8.03
N ASN A 75 -14.55 -14.64 -9.33
CA ASN A 75 -14.17 -15.90 -9.97
C ASN A 75 -13.02 -15.79 -10.99
N GLY A 76 -12.33 -14.64 -11.11
CA GLY A 76 -11.21 -14.48 -12.04
C GLY A 76 -10.82 -13.02 -12.35
N PHE A 77 -9.79 -12.85 -13.17
CA PHE A 77 -9.35 -11.54 -13.67
C PHE A 77 -9.67 -11.43 -15.16
N ILE A 78 -10.31 -10.33 -15.56
CA ILE A 78 -10.62 -10.02 -16.95
C ILE A 78 -9.73 -8.86 -17.36
N VAL A 79 -8.93 -9.06 -18.41
CA VAL A 79 -8.12 -8.02 -19.03
C VAL A 79 -8.79 -7.63 -20.35
N SER A 80 -9.27 -6.39 -20.46
CA SER A 80 -9.84 -5.85 -21.69
C SER A 80 -8.89 -4.82 -22.28
N LEU A 81 -8.45 -5.09 -23.50
CA LEU A 81 -7.66 -4.19 -24.33
C LEU A 81 -8.60 -3.52 -25.33
N LYS A 82 -8.74 -2.20 -25.24
CA LYS A 82 -9.50 -1.42 -26.22
C LYS A 82 -8.50 -0.79 -27.21
N TYR A 83 -8.38 -1.42 -28.38
CA TYR A 83 -7.71 -0.86 -29.57
C TYR A 83 -8.71 0.00 -30.35
#